data_AF-A0A1G9WF25-F1
#
_entry.id   AF-A0A1G9WF25-F1
#
_cell.length_a   1.000
_cell.length_b   1.000
_cell.length_c   1.000
_cell.angle_alpha   90.00
_cell.angle_beta   90.00
_cell.angle_gamma   90.00
#
_symmetry.space_group_name_H-M   'P 1'
#
loop_
_entity.id
_entity.type
_entity.pdbx_description
1 polymer ?
#
loop_
_entity_poly.entity_id
_entity_poly.type
_entity_poly.pdbx_seq_one_letter_code
_entity_poly.pdbx_strand_id
1 'polypeptide(L)' 'MTYNANPCKGPTLSLQVCDATSGSVRLAWRHPRQAPLSEEDQILLALKREEAVHDLVRRHFLLTTERYLKSDLGALQG' A
#
# COMPACT_ATOMS: atom_id res chain seq x y z
N MET A 1 13.33 17.16 5.03
CA MET A 1 13.93 15.83 5.27
C MET A 1 13.34 14.87 4.22
N THR A 2 14.15 14.06 3.54
CA THR A 2 13.69 13.20 2.43
C THR A 2 13.73 11.75 2.88
N TYR A 3 12.62 11.03 2.70
CA TYR A 3 12.51 9.62 3.11
C TYR A 3 12.37 8.74 1.87
N ASN A 4 13.25 7.76 1.76
CA ASN A 4 13.19 6.76 0.70
C ASN A 4 12.41 5.55 1.23
N ALA A 5 11.16 5.43 0.82
CA ALA A 5 10.38 4.24 1.11
C ALA A 5 10.62 3.23 -0.02
N ASN A 6 11.43 2.19 0.26
CA ASN A 6 11.59 1.04 -0.64
C ASN A 6 11.03 -0.21 0.04
N PRO A 7 9.71 -0.49 -0.02
CA PRO A 7 9.17 -1.73 0.52
C PRO A 7 9.43 -2.93 -0.40
N CYS A 8 9.61 -2.71 -1.70
CA CYS A 8 9.77 -3.77 -2.71
C CYS A 8 10.57 -3.23 -3.90
N LYS A 9 11.24 -4.12 -4.64
CA LYS A 9 12.16 -3.87 -5.77
C LYS A 9 11.49 -3.15 -6.97
N GLY A 10 10.99 -1.94 -6.77
CA GLY A 10 10.39 -1.06 -7.76
C GLY A 10 11.17 0.24 -7.92
N PRO A 11 10.83 1.06 -8.92
CA PRO A 11 11.51 2.33 -9.16
C PRO A 11 11.40 3.22 -7.91
N THR A 12 12.52 3.82 -7.51
CA THR A 12 12.66 4.50 -6.22
C THR A 12 11.62 5.61 -6.06
N LEU A 13 10.64 5.37 -5.19
CA LEU A 13 9.63 6.35 -4.85
C LEU A 13 10.27 7.36 -3.88
N SER A 14 10.39 8.62 -4.30
CA SER A 14 10.87 9.68 -3.40
C SER A 14 9.67 10.40 -2.78
N LEU A 15 9.56 10.29 -1.46
CA LEU A 15 8.62 11.06 -0.65
C LEU A 15 9.39 12.09 0.17
N GLN A 16 9.07 13.37 -0.01
CA GLN A 16 9.76 14.47 0.66
C GLN A 16 8.79 15.23 1.57
N VAL A 17 9.20 15.50 2.81
CA VAL A 17 8.50 16.46 3.67
C VAL A 17 8.94 17.86 3.28
N CYS A 18 7.99 18.66 2.78
CA CYS A 18 8.21 20.04 2.35
C CYS A 18 8.17 20.99 3.55
N ASP A 19 7.14 20.85 4.37
CA ASP A 19 6.91 21.64 5.56
C ASP A 19 6.03 20.86 6.55
N ALA A 20 6.17 21.19 7.82
CA ALA A 20 5.39 20.62 8.91
C ALA A 20 5.01 21.72 9.89
N THR A 21 3.77 21.71 10.32
CA THR A 21 3.23 22.57 11.39
C THR A 21 2.72 21.68 12.54
N SER A 22 2.35 22.29 13.65
CA SER A 22 1.69 21.58 14.77
C SER A 22 0.27 21.16 14.36
N GLY A 23 0.17 20.08 13.56
CA GLY A 23 -1.10 19.49 13.13
C GLY A 23 -1.17 19.16 11.63
N SER A 24 -0.21 19.59 10.81
CA SER A 24 -0.19 19.24 9.39
C SER A 24 1.22 19.02 8.85
N VAL A 25 1.33 18.15 7.83
CA VAL A 25 2.58 17.88 7.12
C VAL A 25 2.29 17.95 5.63
N ARG A 26 3.04 18.76 4.90
CA ARG A 26 3.01 18.79 3.44
C ARG A 26 4.06 17.86 2.88
N LEU A 27 3.61 16.97 2.00
CA LEU A 27 4.44 15.98 1.34
C LEU A 27 4.50 16.27 -0.17
N ALA A 28 5.69 16.19 -0.74
CA ALA A 28 5.88 16.10 -2.18
C ALA A 28 6.18 14.65 -2.55
N TRP A 29 5.36 14.12 -3.46
CA TRP A 29 5.54 12.80 -4.04
C TRP A 29 6.03 12.95 -5.46
N ARG A 30 7.20 12.38 -5.79
CA ARG A 30 7.59 12.16 -7.18
C ARG A 30 7.48 10.69 -7.50
N HIS A 31 6.61 10.38 -8.45
CA HIS A 31 6.59 9.08 -9.09
C HIS A 31 7.67 9.08 -10.19
N PRO A 32 8.60 8.10 -10.20
CA PRO A 32 9.54 7.95 -11.30
C PRO A 32 8.79 7.81 -12.61
N ARG A 33 9.17 8.56 -13.63
CA ARG A 33 8.63 8.33 -14.98
C ARG A 33 9.14 6.98 -15.45
N GLN A 34 8.24 6.01 -15.60
CA GLN A 34 8.59 4.73 -16.22
C GLN A 34 8.87 4.97 -17.70
N ALA A 35 9.87 4.28 -18.24
CA ALA A 35 10.06 4.21 -19.68
C ALA A 35 8.79 3.59 -20.32
N PRO A 36 8.48 3.93 -21.59
CA PRO A 36 7.39 3.28 -22.29
C PRO A 36 7.58 1.76 -22.26
N LEU A 37 6.61 1.05 -21.70
CA LEU A 37 6.61 -0.41 -21.63
C LEU A 37 6.08 -0.99 -22.94
N SER A 38 6.56 -2.18 -23.32
CA SER A 38 5.90 -2.99 -24.36
C SER A 38 4.46 -3.30 -23.97
N GLU A 39 3.58 -3.57 -24.94
CA GLU A 39 2.20 -3.96 -24.67
C GLU A 39 2.12 -5.20 -23.75
N GLU A 40 2.98 -6.19 -23.98
CA GLU A 40 3.09 -7.39 -23.14
C GLU A 40 3.48 -7.04 -21.69
N ASP A 41 4.43 -6.13 -21.51
CA ASP A 41 4.87 -5.69 -20.19
C ASP A 41 3.78 -4.89 -19.46
N GLN A 42 2.97 -4.11 -20.19
CA GLN A 42 1.83 -3.39 -19.62
C GLN A 42 0.77 -4.36 -19.12
N ILE A 43 0.46 -5.41 -19.89
CA ILE A 43 -0.48 -6.46 -19.49
C ILE A 43 0.05 -7.21 -18.28
N LEU A 44 1.33 -7.60 -18.28
CA LEU A 44 1.96 -8.29 -17.15
C LEU A 44 1.94 -7.43 -15.88
N LEU A 45 2.20 -6.12 -16.01
CA LEU A 45 2.13 -5.18 -14.90
C LEU A 45 0.71 -5.03 -14.35
N ALA A 46 -0.29 -4.97 -15.23
CA ALA A 46 -1.70 -4.91 -14.85
C ALA A 46 -2.12 -6.17 -14.08
N LEU A 47 -1.73 -7.37 -14.56
CA LEU A 47 -2.01 -8.64 -13.88
C LEU A 47 -1.36 -8.69 -12.49
N LYS A 48 -0.09 -8.30 -12.37
CA LYS A 48 0.60 -8.23 -11.07
C LYS A 48 -0.06 -7.26 -10.10
N ARG A 49 -0.56 -6.14 -10.61
CA ARG A 49 -1.29 -5.16 -9.80
C ARG A 49 -2.59 -5.77 -9.27
N GLU A 50 -3.34 -6.44 -10.13
CA GLU A 50 -4.59 -7.10 -9.73
C GLU A 50 -4.35 -8.20 -8.69
N GLU A 51 -3.33 -9.03 -8.90
CA GLU A 51 -2.91 -10.05 -7.93
C GLU A 51 -2.58 -9.43 -6.57
N ALA A 52 -1.79 -8.34 -6.55
CA ALA A 52 -1.43 -7.65 -5.31
C ALA A 52 -2.65 -7.03 -4.59
N VAL A 53 -3.62 -6.49 -5.34
CA VAL A 53 -4.87 -5.95 -4.77
C VAL A 53 -5.69 -7.09 -4.15
N HIS A 54 -5.84 -8.20 -4.86
CA HIS A 54 -6.58 -9.35 -4.36
C HIS A 54 -5.95 -9.92 -3.08
N ASP A 55 -4.61 -10.04 -3.05
CA ASP A 55 -3.87 -10.50 -1.89
C ASP A 55 -4.05 -9.57 -0.67
N LEU A 56 -4.02 -8.25 -0.91
CA LEU A 56 -4.26 -7.26 0.14
C LEU A 56 -5.67 -7.39 0.72
N VAL A 57 -6.68 -7.47 -0.15
CA VAL A 57 -8.08 -7.61 0.26
C VAL A 57 -8.28 -8.90 1.05
N ARG A 58 -7.73 -10.02 0.56
CA ARG A 58 -7.80 -11.32 1.25
C ARG A 58 -7.23 -11.23 2.67
N ARG A 59 -6.02 -10.67 2.82
CA ARG A 59 -5.37 -10.53 4.14
C ARG A 59 -6.19 -9.63 5.06
N HIS A 60 -6.69 -8.51 4.54
CA HIS A 60 -7.49 -7.59 5.33
C HIS A 60 -8.82 -8.21 5.77
N PHE A 61 -9.48 -8.95 4.89
CA PHE A 61 -10.70 -9.69 5.18
C PHE A 61 -10.47 -10.74 6.28
N LEU A 62 -9.40 -11.54 6.17
CA LEU A 62 -9.08 -12.56 7.17
C LEU A 62 -8.77 -11.95 8.54
N LEU A 63 -7.97 -10.89 8.58
CA LEU A 63 -7.67 -10.19 9.84
C LEU A 63 -8.91 -9.58 10.48
N THR A 64 -9.80 -9.01 9.66
CA THR A 64 -11.03 -8.37 10.14
C THR A 64 -12.02 -9.40 10.66
N THR A 65 -12.20 -10.49 9.92
CA THR A 65 -13.09 -11.59 10.33
C THR A 65 -12.57 -12.31 11.57
N GLU A 66 -11.25 -12.54 11.66
CA GLU A 66 -10.64 -13.08 12.88
C GLU A 66 -10.90 -12.18 14.09
N ARG A 67 -10.71 -10.87 13.95
CA ARG A 67 -10.95 -9.90 15.02
C ARG A 67 -12.43 -9.88 15.44
N TYR A 68 -13.33 -9.89 14.45
CA TYR A 68 -14.78 -9.90 14.68
C TYR A 68 -15.23 -11.17 15.42
N LEU A 69 -14.79 -12.34 14.95
CA LEU A 69 -15.12 -13.61 15.60
C LEU A 69 -14.59 -13.70 17.03
N LYS A 70 -13.37 -13.18 17.28
CA LYS A 70 -12.81 -13.11 18.63
C LYS A 70 -13.58 -12.16 19.54
N SER A 71 -14.06 -11.01 19.04
CA SER A 71 -14.90 -10.11 19.84
C SER A 71 -16.27 -10.71 20.17
N ASP A 72 -16.89 -11.42 19.23
CA ASP A 72 -18.19 -12.08 19.45
C ASP A 72 -18.07 -13.23 20.47
N LEU A 73 -17.00 -14.02 20.40
CA LEU A 73 -16.72 -15.06 21.40
C LEU A 73 -16.44 -14.48 22.80
N GLY A 74 -15.75 -13.34 22.88
CA GLY A 74 -15.53 -12.63 24.13
C GLY A 74 -16.82 -12.05 24.73
N ALA A 75 -17.79 -11.66 23.90
CA ALA A 75 -19.09 -11.15 24.35
C ALA A 75 -20.05 -12.26 24.82
N LEU A 76 -19.91 -13.48 24.31
CA LEU A 76 -20.73 -14.65 24.70
C LEU A 76 -20.24 -15.37 25.97
N GLN A 77 -19.03 -15.06 26.45
CA GLN A 77 -18.43 -15.67 27.65
C GLN A 77 -18.47 -14.77 28.89
N GLY A 78 -19.11 -13.60 28.82
CA GLY A 78 -19.30 -12.64 29.90
C GLY A 78 -20.69 -12.66 30.50
#